data_AF-A0A662W812-F1
#
_entry.id   AF-A0A662W812-F1
#
_cell.length_a   1.000
_cell.length_b   1.000
_cell.length_c   1.000
_cell.angle_alpha   90.00
_cell.angle_beta   90.00
_cell.angle_gamma   90.00
#
_symmetry.space_group_name_H-M   'P 1'
#
loop_
_entity.id
_entity.type
_entity.pdbx_description
1 polymer ?
#
loop_
_entity_poly.entity_id
_entity_poly.type
_entity_poly.pdbx_seq_one_letter_code
_entity_poly.pdbx_strand_id
1 'polypeptide(L)'
;MKVKITYRDRIHDNSYKVEEIEVGEYGYFIGPGAYFEPIICDEDVEVEANSVKIVKIREIHIPGNGILSLLDRFRHALGFLIAVVEEGKFKRLESPQKISHVVFLPVENGSIRRGELLGVGCVRIMVEKPKSVLVEKLQEFDRTVSIDPEVFIKSDWPYLWKRRD
;
A
#
# COMPACT_ATOMS: atom_id res chain seq x y z
N MET A 1 11.53 -7.11 -20.43
CA MET A 1 11.64 -5.75 -21.03
C MET A 1 12.78 -5.01 -20.33
N LYS A 2 13.63 -4.28 -21.05
CA LYS A 2 14.67 -3.45 -20.44
C LYS A 2 14.11 -2.08 -20.08
N VAL A 3 14.33 -1.61 -18.86
CA VAL A 3 13.88 -0.30 -18.38
C VAL A 3 14.98 0.37 -17.56
N LYS A 4 15.01 1.70 -17.58
CA LYS A 4 15.88 2.49 -16.70
C LYS A 4 15.11 2.87 -15.45
N ILE A 5 15.67 2.54 -14.30
CA ILE A 5 15.09 2.85 -13.00
C ILE A 5 15.91 3.96 -12.33
N THR A 6 15.23 4.75 -11.49
CA THR A 6 15.83 5.82 -10.69
C THR A 6 15.53 5.57 -9.22
N TYR A 7 16.53 5.74 -8.36
CA TYR A 7 16.37 5.62 -6.91
C TYR A 7 17.44 6.45 -6.18
N ARG A 8 17.18 6.73 -4.90
CA ARG A 8 18.15 7.36 -4.00
C ARG A 8 18.67 6.31 -3.03
N ASP A 9 19.98 6.31 -2.79
CA ASP A 9 20.58 5.44 -1.77
C ASP A 9 20.14 5.83 -0.36
N ARG A 10 19.98 7.13 -0.12
CA ARG A 10 19.59 7.72 1.15
C ARG A 10 18.58 8.83 0.92
N ILE A 11 17.60 8.96 1.81
CA ILE A 11 16.48 9.90 1.64
C ILE A 11 16.93 11.36 1.58
N HIS A 12 17.93 11.71 2.41
CA HIS A 12 18.45 13.08 2.52
C HIS A 12 19.59 13.40 1.54
N ASP A 13 19.94 12.48 0.64
CA ASP A 13 20.89 12.76 -0.42
C ASP A 13 20.19 13.45 -1.61
N ASN A 14 20.85 14.46 -2.17
CA ASN A 14 20.41 15.14 -3.39
C ASN A 14 20.82 14.38 -4.65
N SER A 15 21.72 13.41 -4.53
CA SER A 15 22.10 12.54 -5.64
C SER A 15 21.09 11.41 -5.85
N TYR A 16 20.90 11.01 -7.10
CA TYR A 16 20.12 9.83 -7.48
C TYR A 16 20.93 8.97 -8.43
N LYS A 17 20.64 7.67 -8.44
CA LYS A 17 21.24 6.70 -9.35
C LYS A 17 20.28 6.36 -10.48
N VAL A 18 20.86 6.00 -11.62
CA VAL A 18 20.14 5.46 -12.78
C VAL A 18 20.76 4.13 -13.14
N GLU A 19 19.94 3.09 -13.30
CA GLU A 19 20.40 1.75 -13.64
C GLU A 19 19.45 1.14 -14.68
N GLU A 20 19.99 0.43 -15.67
CA GLU A 20 19.18 -0.37 -16.60
C GLU A 20 18.97 -1.75 -15.99
N ILE A 21 17.71 -2.15 -15.85
CA ILE A 21 17.32 -3.46 -15.35
C ILE A 21 16.42 -4.17 -16.35
N GLU A 22 16.42 -5.50 -16.29
CA GLU A 22 15.44 -6.33 -16.97
C GLU A 22 14.24 -6.57 -16.04
N VAL A 23 13.06 -6.19 -16.51
CA VAL A 23 11.78 -6.42 -15.81
C VAL A 23 10.98 -7.52 -16.51
N GLY A 24 10.43 -8.41 -15.70
CA GLY A 24 9.45 -9.43 -16.10
C GLY A 24 8.07 -9.13 -15.51
N GLU A 25 7.04 -9.76 -16.06
CA GLU A 25 5.68 -9.71 -15.50
C GLU A 25 5.51 -10.82 -14.46
N TYR A 26 4.98 -10.46 -13.29
CA TYR A 26 4.72 -11.40 -12.20
C TYR A 26 3.29 -11.23 -11.69
N GLY A 27 2.73 -12.32 -11.18
CA GLY A 27 1.38 -12.39 -10.67
C GLY A 27 1.34 -12.71 -9.19
N TYR A 28 0.44 -12.06 -8.44
CA TYR A 28 0.28 -12.30 -7.00
C TYR A 28 -1.18 -12.41 -6.61
N PHE A 29 -1.48 -13.34 -5.69
CA PHE A 29 -2.75 -13.38 -4.96
C PHE A 29 -2.57 -12.80 -3.57
N ILE A 30 -3.58 -12.09 -3.08
CA ILE A 30 -3.67 -11.74 -1.65
C ILE A 30 -3.97 -13.04 -0.89
N GLY A 31 -3.06 -13.41 0.00
CA GLY A 31 -3.23 -14.52 0.93
C GLY A 31 -4.24 -14.21 2.03
N PRO A 32 -4.63 -15.23 2.82
CA PRO A 32 -5.65 -15.07 3.86
C PRO A 32 -5.18 -14.28 5.09
N GLY A 33 -3.87 -14.07 5.23
CA GLY A 33 -3.28 -13.39 6.38
C GLY A 33 -3.12 -11.90 6.16
N ALA A 34 -3.60 -11.10 7.11
CA ALA A 34 -3.32 -9.69 7.21
C ALA A 34 -3.22 -9.25 8.67
N TYR A 35 -2.36 -8.28 8.96
CA TYR A 35 -2.28 -7.65 10.28
C TYR A 35 -2.11 -6.13 10.15
N PHE A 36 -2.44 -5.42 11.22
CA PHE A 36 -2.27 -3.96 11.27
C PHE A 36 -0.93 -3.62 11.88
N GLU A 37 -0.22 -2.72 11.21
CA GLU A 37 1.10 -2.25 11.60
C GLU A 37 1.00 -0.76 11.96
N PRO A 38 1.25 -0.38 13.23
CA PRO A 38 1.25 1.02 13.63
C PRO A 38 2.48 1.74 13.10
N ILE A 39 2.27 2.93 12.53
CA ILE A 39 3.35 3.77 12.01
C ILE A 39 3.59 4.88 13.04
N ILE A 40 4.70 4.76 13.76
CA ILE A 40 5.00 5.58 14.94
C ILE A 40 6.17 6.51 14.62
N CYS A 41 6.03 7.79 14.94
CA CYS A 41 7.09 8.78 14.75
C CYS A 41 8.35 8.44 15.58
N ASP A 42 9.53 8.57 14.98
CA ASP A 42 10.84 8.39 15.64
C ASP A 42 11.68 9.68 15.61
N GLU A 43 11.03 10.83 15.51
CA GLU A 43 11.66 12.14 15.69
C GLU A 43 10.68 13.18 16.22
N ASP A 44 11.23 14.30 16.70
CA ASP A 44 10.45 15.50 16.97
C ASP A 44 10.60 16.42 15.75
N VAL A 45 9.49 16.75 15.09
CA VAL A 45 9.50 17.51 13.83
C VAL A 45 8.41 18.57 13.82
N GLU A 46 8.81 19.80 13.45
CA GLU A 46 7.88 20.87 13.15
C GLU A 46 7.42 20.75 11.70
N VAL A 47 6.11 20.89 11.50
CA VAL A 47 5.45 20.75 10.21
C VAL A 47 4.68 22.02 9.86
N GLU A 48 4.66 22.33 8.56
CA GLU A 48 3.94 23.46 8.00
C GLU A 48 2.80 22.96 7.10
N ALA A 49 1.64 23.58 7.23
CA ALA A 49 0.46 23.26 6.44
C ALA A 49 0.79 23.27 4.93
N ASN A 50 0.38 22.22 4.24
CA ASN A 50 0.59 22.01 2.80
C ASN A 50 2.06 21.83 2.37
N SER A 51 2.99 21.66 3.31
CA SER A 51 4.40 21.40 3.02
C SER A 51 4.73 19.93 3.30
N VAL A 52 4.90 19.14 2.22
CA VAL A 52 5.21 17.71 2.35
C VAL A 52 6.52 17.51 3.10
N LYS A 53 6.49 16.65 4.10
CA LYS A 53 7.65 16.33 4.94
C LYS A 53 7.94 14.83 4.90
N ILE A 54 9.22 14.49 4.79
CA ILE A 54 9.66 13.13 5.06
C ILE A 54 9.94 13.04 6.56
N VAL A 55 9.24 12.12 7.23
CA VAL A 55 9.31 11.93 8.68
C VAL A 55 9.87 10.55 8.97
N LYS A 56 10.87 10.49 9.85
CA LYS A 56 11.45 9.26 10.36
C LYS A 56 10.45 8.55 11.28
N ILE A 57 10.31 7.26 11.08
CA ILE A 57 9.44 6.40 11.88
C ILE A 57 10.24 5.32 12.58
N ARG A 58 9.60 4.68 13.56
CA ARG A 58 10.10 3.41 14.09
C ARG A 58 10.11 2.41 12.96
N GLU A 59 11.22 1.71 12.84
CA GLU A 59 11.50 0.83 11.72
C GLU A 59 10.50 -0.33 11.65
N ILE A 60 9.88 -0.48 10.50
CA ILE A 60 8.94 -1.56 10.21
C ILE A 60 9.63 -2.58 9.31
N HIS A 61 9.60 -3.84 9.74
CA HIS A 61 10.12 -4.97 8.98
C HIS A 61 8.96 -5.73 8.34
N ILE A 62 8.96 -5.78 7.01
CA ILE A 62 7.97 -6.54 6.25
C ILE A 62 8.63 -7.85 5.81
N PRO A 63 8.02 -9.01 6.10
CA PRO A 63 8.55 -10.28 5.63
C PRO A 63 8.59 -10.33 4.10
N GLY A 64 9.50 -11.13 3.54
CA GLY A 64 9.51 -11.38 2.10
C GLY A 64 8.25 -12.14 1.72
N ASN A 65 7.45 -11.56 0.82
CA ASN A 65 6.04 -11.85 0.50
C ASN A 65 4.98 -10.94 1.15
N GLY A 66 5.37 -10.01 2.02
CA GLY A 66 4.44 -9.04 2.61
C GLY A 66 4.35 -7.76 1.78
N ILE A 67 3.15 -7.18 1.71
CA ILE A 67 2.94 -5.81 1.22
C ILE A 67 2.25 -4.97 2.29
N LEU A 68 2.80 -3.78 2.57
CA LEU A 68 2.16 -2.80 3.43
C LEU A 68 1.31 -1.86 2.59
N SER A 69 0.00 -1.83 2.84
CA SER A 69 -0.91 -0.83 2.29
C SER A 69 -1.31 0.15 3.40
N LEU A 70 -1.21 1.45 3.14
CA LEU A 70 -1.66 2.45 4.10
C LEU A 70 -3.18 2.40 4.26
N LEU A 71 -3.66 2.53 5.50
CA LEU A 71 -5.06 2.82 5.76
C LEU A 71 -5.19 4.35 5.86
N ASP A 72 -5.71 4.95 4.80
CA ASP A 72 -5.83 6.39 4.51
C ASP A 72 -6.87 7.14 5.37
N ARG A 73 -7.00 6.75 6.64
CA ARG A 73 -7.84 7.47 7.62
C ARG A 73 -6.98 8.44 8.42
N PHE A 74 -7.55 9.60 8.77
CA PHE A 74 -6.94 10.53 9.73
C PHE A 74 -6.63 9.80 11.04
N ARG A 75 -5.34 9.66 11.35
CA ARG A 75 -4.86 9.13 12.63
C ARG A 75 -4.07 10.16 13.41
N HIS A 76 -3.35 11.02 12.71
CA HIS A 76 -2.69 12.17 13.29
C HIS A 76 -3.53 13.43 13.05
N ALA A 77 -3.71 14.26 14.08
CA ALA A 77 -4.55 15.46 13.98
C ALA A 77 -4.04 16.45 12.92
N LEU A 78 -2.72 16.52 12.75
CA LEU A 78 -2.08 17.48 11.85
C LEU A 78 -2.06 17.07 10.37
N GLY A 79 -2.52 15.87 9.97
CA GLY A 79 -2.47 15.49 8.54
C GLY A 79 -2.49 14.00 8.22
N PHE A 80 -1.95 13.67 7.03
CA PHE A 80 -2.07 12.35 6.42
C PHE A 80 -0.72 11.72 6.06
N LEU A 81 -0.67 10.39 6.09
CA LEU A 81 0.38 9.62 5.44
C LEU A 81 0.04 9.43 3.96
N ILE A 82 0.93 9.86 3.08
CA ILE A 82 0.80 9.68 1.62
C ILE A 82 1.47 8.39 1.18
N ALA A 83 2.68 8.14 1.69
CA ALA A 83 3.51 7.02 1.26
C ALA A 83 4.45 6.58 2.39
N VAL A 84 4.90 5.34 2.29
CA VAL A 84 6.04 4.82 3.05
C VAL A 84 7.28 4.88 2.18
N VAL A 85 8.44 5.04 2.82
CA VAL A 85 9.71 5.18 2.11
C VAL A 85 10.71 4.16 2.65
N GLU A 86 11.28 3.38 1.73
CA GLU A 86 12.46 2.55 1.94
C GLU A 86 13.67 3.27 1.32
N GLU A 87 14.80 3.22 2.00
CA GLU A 87 16.06 3.74 1.45
C GLU A 87 16.71 2.73 0.51
N GLY A 88 17.33 3.23 -0.56
CA GLY A 88 18.05 2.40 -1.52
C GLY A 88 17.21 1.94 -2.71
N LYS A 89 17.75 0.95 -3.41
CA LYS A 89 17.09 0.34 -4.56
C LYS A 89 15.86 -0.43 -4.06
N PHE A 90 14.70 -0.14 -4.65
CA PHE A 90 13.50 -0.91 -4.39
C PHE A 90 13.77 -2.40 -4.63
N LYS A 91 13.25 -3.24 -3.73
CA LYS A 91 13.44 -4.68 -3.81
C LYS A 91 12.20 -5.32 -4.43
N ARG A 92 12.35 -6.57 -4.87
CA ARG A 92 11.19 -7.37 -5.24
C ARG A 92 10.35 -7.68 -4.01
N LEU A 93 9.06 -7.95 -4.22
CA LEU A 93 8.12 -8.29 -3.15
C LEU A 93 8.55 -9.49 -2.31
N GLU A 94 9.25 -10.45 -2.93
CA GLU A 94 9.71 -11.67 -2.26
C GLU A 94 10.89 -11.40 -1.32
N SER A 95 11.53 -10.23 -1.43
CA SER A 95 12.61 -9.81 -0.54
C SER A 95 12.04 -9.10 0.69
N PRO A 96 12.58 -9.35 1.90
CA PRO A 96 12.25 -8.56 3.07
C PRO A 96 12.49 -7.06 2.83
N GLN A 97 11.52 -6.25 3.25
CA GLN A 97 11.55 -4.80 3.10
C GLN A 97 11.68 -4.13 4.45
N LYS A 98 12.35 -2.98 4.46
CA LYS A 98 12.57 -2.17 5.65
C LYS A 98 12.06 -0.76 5.38
N ILE A 99 11.08 -0.34 6.16
CA ILE A 99 10.53 1.01 6.08
C ILE A 99 11.03 1.79 7.28
N SER A 100 11.70 2.91 7.01
CA SER A 100 12.27 3.77 8.05
C SER A 100 11.67 5.18 8.04
N HIS A 101 10.99 5.57 6.96
CA HIS A 101 10.40 6.89 6.84
C HIS A 101 9.04 6.85 6.17
N VAL A 102 8.31 7.96 6.30
CA VAL A 102 7.04 8.20 5.62
C VAL A 102 6.99 9.58 5.01
N VAL A 103 6.17 9.72 3.99
CA VAL A 103 5.79 11.01 3.41
C VAL A 103 4.52 11.47 4.12
N PHE A 104 4.63 12.53 4.89
CA PHE A 104 3.53 13.14 5.63
C PHE A 104 3.11 14.46 4.97
N LEU A 105 1.81 14.64 4.78
CA LEU A 105 1.20 15.89 4.32
C LEU A 105 0.44 16.55 5.47
N PRO A 106 0.98 17.63 6.04
CA PRO A 106 0.31 18.40 7.08
C PRO A 106 -0.84 19.23 6.49
N VAL A 107 -1.98 19.27 7.18
CA VAL A 107 -3.10 20.18 6.89
C VAL A 107 -3.05 21.45 7.75
N GLU A 108 -2.33 21.39 8.87
CA GLU A 108 -2.14 22.49 9.82
C GLU A 108 -0.67 22.58 10.24
N ASN A 109 -0.25 23.77 10.69
CA ASN A 109 1.05 23.96 11.31
C ASN A 109 1.07 23.30 12.70
N GLY A 110 2.20 22.74 13.09
CA GLY A 110 2.36 22.25 14.45
C GLY A 110 3.57 21.36 14.63
N SER A 111 3.62 20.67 15.76
CA SER A 111 4.71 19.78 16.12
C SER A 111 4.23 18.34 16.22
N ILE A 112 4.92 17.44 15.54
CA ILE A 112 4.79 15.99 15.71
C ILE A 112 5.91 15.53 16.65
N ARG A 113 5.58 14.76 17.67
CA ARG A 113 6.52 14.30 18.69
C ARG A 113 6.86 12.82 18.52
N ARG A 114 8.07 12.46 18.98
CA ARG A 114 8.53 11.08 19.01
C ARG A 114 7.55 10.21 19.79
N GLY A 115 7.16 9.08 19.22
CA GLY A 115 6.22 8.13 19.82
C GLY A 115 4.76 8.38 19.46
N GLU A 116 4.43 9.48 18.78
CA GLU A 116 3.07 9.73 18.30
C GLU A 116 2.71 8.81 17.12
N LEU A 117 1.43 8.43 17.05
CA LEU A 117 0.90 7.61 15.98
C LEU A 117 0.62 8.47 14.75
N LEU A 118 1.35 8.21 13.66
CA LEU A 118 1.13 8.90 12.39
C LEU A 118 0.03 8.23 11.57
N GLY A 119 -0.08 6.91 11.67
CA GLY A 119 -1.04 6.13 10.91
C GLY A 119 -0.97 4.64 11.20
N VAL A 120 -1.75 3.88 10.43
CA VAL A 120 -1.77 2.42 10.49
C VAL A 120 -1.73 1.89 9.08
N GLY A 121 -0.81 0.97 8.81
CA GLY A 121 -0.83 0.18 7.58
C GLY A 121 -1.43 -1.19 7.81
N CYS A 122 -1.85 -1.84 6.75
CA CYS A 122 -2.25 -3.23 6.71
C CYS A 122 -1.18 -4.00 5.95
N VAL A 123 -0.46 -4.88 6.64
CA VAL A 123 0.45 -5.83 6.00
C VAL A 123 -0.36 -7.02 5.55
N ARG A 124 -0.32 -7.30 4.25
CA ARG A 124 -0.97 -8.46 3.62
C ARG A 124 0.09 -9.41 3.11
N ILE A 125 -0.11 -10.70 3.34
CA ILE A 125 0.76 -11.73 2.76
C ILE A 125 0.32 -11.99 1.33
N MET A 126 1.27 -12.06 0.41
CA MET A 126 1.07 -12.27 -1.00
C MET A 126 1.60 -13.65 -1.41
N VAL A 127 0.92 -14.31 -2.33
CA VAL A 127 1.31 -15.62 -2.86
C VAL A 127 1.63 -15.47 -4.34
N GLU A 128 2.88 -15.71 -4.71
CA GLU A 128 3.34 -15.66 -6.10
C GLU A 128 2.66 -16.76 -6.93
N LYS A 129 2.17 -16.38 -8.11
CA LYS A 129 1.65 -17.31 -9.13
C LYS A 129 2.04 -16.80 -10.52
N PRO A 130 2.23 -17.71 -11.49
CA PRO A 130 2.36 -17.32 -12.89
C PRO A 130 1.14 -16.51 -13.35
N LYS A 131 1.36 -15.50 -14.19
CA LYS A 131 0.29 -14.64 -14.76
C LYS A 131 -0.81 -15.47 -15.44
N SER A 132 -0.46 -16.57 -16.11
CA SER A 132 -1.42 -17.48 -16.74
C SER A 132 -2.45 -18.03 -15.76
N VAL A 133 -2.00 -18.46 -14.58
CA VAL A 133 -2.85 -19.01 -13.52
C VAL A 133 -3.81 -17.97 -12.96
N LEU A 134 -3.41 -16.69 -12.93
CA LEU A 134 -4.31 -15.59 -12.55
C LEU A 134 -5.40 -15.36 -13.58
N VAL A 135 -5.03 -15.33 -14.87
CA VAL A 135 -6.00 -15.15 -15.96
C VAL A 135 -7.00 -16.30 -15.98
N GLU A 136 -6.55 -17.54 -15.84
CA GLU A 136 -7.41 -18.72 -15.76
C GLU A 136 -8.39 -18.64 -14.58
N LYS A 137 -7.92 -18.28 -13.38
CA LYS A 137 -8.79 -18.13 -12.20
C LYS A 137 -9.79 -16.98 -12.32
N LEU A 138 -9.39 -15.87 -12.92
CA LEU A 138 -10.31 -14.76 -13.20
C LEU A 138 -11.39 -15.17 -14.20
N GLN A 139 -11.03 -15.94 -15.24
CA GLN A 139 -11.99 -16.51 -16.19
C GLN A 139 -12.91 -17.54 -15.55
N GLU A 140 -12.40 -18.37 -14.63
CA GLU A 140 -13.21 -19.33 -13.86
C GLU A 140 -14.22 -18.61 -12.95
N PHE A 141 -13.75 -17.57 -12.23
CA PHE A 141 -14.62 -16.72 -11.42
C PHE A 141 -15.66 -16.00 -12.29
N ASP A 142 -15.27 -15.45 -13.43
CA ASP A 142 -16.17 -14.79 -14.37
C ASP A 142 -17.24 -15.77 -14.88
N ARG A 143 -16.90 -17.01 -15.23
CA ARG A 143 -17.90 -18.03 -15.58
C ARG A 143 -18.83 -18.41 -14.42
N THR A 144 -18.32 -18.38 -13.20
CA THR A 144 -19.07 -18.73 -11.99
C THR A 144 -19.98 -17.59 -11.53
N VAL A 145 -19.56 -16.34 -11.73
CA VAL A 145 -20.24 -15.11 -11.32
C VAL A 145 -20.96 -14.42 -12.47
N SER A 146 -20.78 -14.89 -13.70
CA SER A 146 -21.70 -14.67 -14.83
C SER A 146 -23.03 -15.29 -14.45
N ILE A 147 -23.75 -14.59 -13.60
CA ILE A 147 -25.14 -14.85 -13.32
C ILE A 147 -25.82 -14.72 -14.68
N ASP A 148 -26.39 -15.82 -15.13
CA ASP A 148 -27.25 -15.83 -16.30
C ASP A 148 -28.22 -14.63 -16.18
N PRO A 149 -28.22 -13.68 -17.13
CA PRO A 149 -29.09 -12.51 -17.07
C PRO A 149 -30.55 -12.90 -16.84
N GLU A 150 -30.98 -14.05 -17.34
CA GLU A 150 -32.33 -14.57 -17.12
C GLU A 150 -32.56 -15.00 -15.66
N VAL A 151 -31.55 -15.54 -14.99
CA VAL A 151 -31.58 -15.87 -13.56
C VAL A 151 -31.55 -14.60 -12.71
N PHE A 152 -30.80 -13.57 -13.13
CA PHE A 152 -30.79 -12.26 -12.45
C PHE A 152 -32.13 -11.53 -12.59
N ILE A 153 -32.80 -11.63 -13.75
CA ILE A 153 -34.11 -11.05 -14.03
C ILE A 153 -35.24 -11.84 -13.32
N LYS A 154 -35.12 -13.17 -13.18
CA LYS A 154 -36.07 -14.01 -12.42
C LYS A 154 -35.87 -13.95 -10.91
N SER A 155 -34.68 -13.57 -10.47
CA SER A 155 -34.37 -13.31 -9.06
C SER A 155 -35.01 -11.98 -8.67
N ASP A 156 -35.93 -12.00 -7.71
CA ASP A 156 -36.65 -10.85 -7.12
C ASP A 156 -35.73 -9.84 -6.36
N TRP A 157 -34.49 -9.68 -6.80
CA TRP A 157 -33.47 -8.85 -6.17
C TRP A 157 -33.37 -7.46 -6.83
N PRO A 158 -33.17 -6.38 -6.05
CA PRO A 158 -33.19 -6.31 -4.59
C PRO A 158 -34.57 -5.93 -4.06
N TYR A 159 -35.05 -6.69 -3.08
CA TYR A 159 -36.26 -6.50 -2.27
C TYR A 159 -36.32 -5.18 -1.45
N LEU A 160 -35.61 -4.13 -1.83
CA LEU A 160 -35.52 -2.86 -1.09
C LEU A 160 -36.56 -1.81 -1.52
N TRP A 161 -37.39 -2.08 -2.54
CA TRP A 161 -38.29 -1.07 -3.13
C TRP A 161 -39.75 -1.48 -3.32
N LYS A 162 -40.22 -2.61 -2.77
CA LYS A 162 -41.68 -2.81 -2.65
C LYS A 162 -42.18 -1.83 -1.59
N ARG A 163 -42.84 -0.75 -2.02
CA ARG A 163 -43.67 0.07 -1.11
C ARG A 163 -44.63 -0.89 -0.44
N ARG A 164 -44.57 -0.93 0.90
CA ARG A 164 -45.62 -1.54 1.69
C ARG A 164 -46.79 -0.57 1.63
N ASP A 165 -47.83 -0.95 0.90
CA ASP A 165 -49.15 -0.33 0.96
C ASP A 165 -49.86 -0.78 2.24
#